data_AF-A0A2V6FYB9-F1
#
_entry.id   AF-A0A2V6FYB9-F1
#
_cell.length_a   1.000
_cell.length_b   1.000
_cell.length_c   1.000
_cell.angle_alpha   90.00
_cell.angle_beta   90.00
_cell.angle_gamma   90.00
#
_symmetry.space_group_name_H-M   'P 1'
#
loop_
_entity.id
_entity.type
_entity.pdbx_description
1 polymer ?
#
loop_
_entity_poly.entity_id
_entity_poly.type
_entity_poly.pdbx_seq_one_letter_code
_entity_poly.pdbx_strand_id
1 'polypeptide(L)'
;MRVIVDSSGNYKYYNSAGTQCTSGSTNSTDKQIYNTLNSALGKNETITDNREGTTVTVTSMDINKITSDVMANKLPNFNGVIYFSDQRANQNGGAPEYCWRLKNASSIPGGASTPPNGVATGLTVATDNPVYVWGSFNTGTNAPSDSNSNPDPTQPTGSGYTRQPAAIIADSVTLLSNNWTDGNSSKALSSRSATNTTVNAAIVAGDVPSGTSNGNYSGGAENLSGKHFTYYGSRVEIYHSRLATGAWGKANVYNPATEHFYYDTNFQSNSPPGNLVLASYLQQQRWYLVY
;
A
#
# COMPACT_ATOMS: atom_id res chain seq x y z
N MET A 1 6.94 -12.34 5.97
CA MET A 1 8.36 -11.86 5.96
C MET A 1 8.39 -10.40 6.38
N ARG A 2 9.55 -9.87 6.77
CA ARG A 2 9.68 -8.48 7.24
C ARG A 2 10.94 -7.77 6.74
N VAL A 3 10.81 -6.48 6.47
CA VAL A 3 11.91 -5.53 6.23
C VAL A 3 11.88 -4.46 7.30
N ILE A 4 13.04 -4.17 7.90
CA ILE A 4 13.24 -3.04 8.83
C ILE A 4 14.36 -2.17 8.27
N VAL A 5 14.11 -0.87 8.14
CA VAL A 5 15.18 0.13 8.01
C VAL A 5 15.46 0.65 9.41
N ASP A 6 16.64 0.35 9.95
CA ASP A 6 16.97 0.79 11.31
C ASP A 6 17.26 2.29 11.37
N SER A 7 17.39 2.82 12.59
CA SER A 7 17.68 4.25 12.83
C SER A 7 18.94 4.78 12.13
N SER A 8 19.85 3.89 11.70
CA SER A 8 21.07 4.24 10.97
C SER A 8 20.92 4.09 9.45
N GLY A 9 19.71 3.77 8.95
CA GLY A 9 19.43 3.58 7.54
C GLY A 9 19.82 2.21 6.98
N ASN A 10 20.15 1.23 7.84
CA ASN A 10 20.50 -0.10 7.37
C ASN A 10 19.26 -0.96 7.17
N TYR A 11 19.22 -1.65 6.03
CA TYR A 11 18.13 -2.56 5.67
C TYR A 11 18.37 -3.95 6.28
N LYS A 12 17.43 -4.41 7.09
CA LYS A 12 17.44 -5.72 7.75
C LYS A 12 16.22 -6.52 7.32
N TYR A 13 16.45 -7.80 7.02
CA TYR A 13 15.44 -8.71 6.47
C TYR A 13 15.18 -9.82 7.47
N TYR A 14 13.93 -10.22 7.63
CA TYR A 14 13.54 -11.23 8.61
C TYR A 14 12.50 -12.21 8.05
N ASN A 15 12.63 -13.48 8.43
CA ASN A 15 11.60 -14.48 8.18
C ASN A 15 10.42 -14.32 9.16
N SER A 16 9.40 -15.18 9.04
CA SER A 16 8.20 -15.13 9.89
C SER A 16 8.47 -15.48 11.37
N ALA A 17 9.56 -16.19 11.67
CA ALA A 17 9.96 -16.51 13.03
C ALA A 17 10.78 -15.38 13.70
N GLY A 18 11.09 -14.31 12.97
CA GLY A 18 11.90 -13.20 13.47
C GLY A 18 13.41 -13.44 13.35
N THR A 19 13.86 -14.51 12.69
CA THR A 19 15.28 -14.74 12.39
C THR A 19 15.74 -13.80 11.29
N GLN A 20 16.91 -13.16 11.48
CA GLN A 20 17.49 -12.28 10.47
C GLN A 20 18.01 -13.07 9.27
N CYS A 21 17.57 -12.68 8.08
CA CYS A 21 17.97 -13.23 6.79
C CYS A 21 19.08 -12.36 6.19
N THR A 22 20.17 -12.97 5.74
CA THR A 22 21.32 -12.28 5.13
C THR A 22 21.84 -13.04 3.91
N SER A 23 22.76 -12.43 3.15
CA SER A 23 23.48 -13.13 2.08
C SER A 23 24.28 -14.35 2.56
N GLY A 24 24.65 -14.36 3.84
CA GLY A 24 25.40 -15.44 4.51
C GLY A 24 24.53 -16.46 5.26
N SER A 25 23.20 -16.37 5.20
CA SER A 25 22.32 -17.35 5.85
C SER A 25 22.58 -18.77 5.32
N THR A 26 22.78 -19.73 6.23
CA THR A 26 23.01 -21.15 5.89
C THR A 26 21.72 -21.87 5.52
N ASN A 27 20.60 -21.48 6.14
CA ASN A 27 19.27 -21.93 5.74
C ASN A 27 18.93 -21.39 4.34
N SER A 28 18.57 -22.30 3.43
CA SER A 28 18.30 -21.96 2.03
C SER A 28 17.11 -21.01 1.87
N THR A 29 16.04 -21.21 2.63
CA THR A 29 14.86 -20.33 2.63
C THR A 29 15.22 -18.94 3.14
N ASP A 30 15.96 -18.82 4.25
CA ASP A 30 16.38 -17.51 4.77
C ASP A 30 17.24 -16.75 3.77
N LYS A 31 18.15 -17.45 3.07
CA LYS A 31 18.95 -16.85 2.01
C LYS A 31 18.08 -16.38 0.83
N GLN A 32 17.05 -17.13 0.45
CA GLN A 32 16.11 -16.71 -0.60
C GLN A 32 15.26 -15.51 -0.16
N ILE A 33 14.79 -15.47 1.09
CA ILE A 33 14.08 -14.31 1.66
C ILE A 33 14.94 -13.05 1.51
N TYR A 34 16.22 -13.12 1.87
CA TYR A 34 17.16 -12.02 1.69
C TYR A 34 17.28 -11.62 0.20
N ASN A 35 17.52 -12.58 -0.70
CA ASN A 35 17.71 -12.29 -2.12
C ASN A 35 16.46 -11.64 -2.75
N THR A 36 15.27 -12.20 -2.49
CA THR A 36 14.02 -11.68 -3.01
C THR A 36 13.75 -10.27 -2.48
N LEU A 37 13.77 -10.08 -1.16
CA LEU A 37 13.46 -8.76 -0.58
C LEU A 37 14.52 -7.72 -0.96
N ASN A 38 15.81 -8.03 -0.90
CA ASN A 38 16.85 -7.06 -1.26
C ASN A 38 16.79 -6.67 -2.75
N SER A 39 16.44 -7.59 -3.65
CA SER A 39 16.28 -7.29 -5.08
C SER A 39 14.97 -6.58 -5.42
N ALA A 40 13.94 -6.73 -4.59
CA ALA A 40 12.65 -6.07 -4.72
C ALA A 40 12.68 -4.59 -4.27
N LEU A 41 13.66 -4.19 -3.45
CA LEU A 41 13.71 -2.85 -2.88
C LEU A 41 14.40 -1.82 -3.78
N GLY A 42 13.73 -0.69 -4.00
CA GLY A 42 14.34 0.59 -4.38
C GLY A 42 14.69 1.37 -3.11
N LYS A 43 15.91 1.88 -3.01
CA LYS A 43 16.45 2.50 -1.78
C LYS A 43 16.78 3.97 -2.04
N ASN A 44 16.47 4.84 -1.08
CA ASN A 44 16.77 6.28 -1.12
C ASN A 44 16.21 7.00 -2.36
N GLU A 45 15.04 6.57 -2.82
CA GLU A 45 14.30 7.31 -3.84
C GLU A 45 13.68 8.55 -3.19
N THR A 46 13.28 9.54 -3.97
CA THR A 46 12.68 10.76 -3.45
C THR A 46 11.53 11.22 -4.32
N ILE A 47 10.45 11.70 -3.70
CA ILE A 47 9.34 12.37 -4.39
C ILE A 47 8.97 13.66 -3.66
N THR A 48 8.56 14.67 -4.40
CA THR A 48 7.90 15.83 -3.80
C THR A 48 6.46 15.47 -3.48
N ASP A 49 6.13 15.53 -2.19
CA ASP A 49 4.76 15.42 -1.70
C ASP A 49 4.20 16.83 -1.47
N ASN A 50 3.29 17.25 -2.36
CA ASN A 50 2.63 18.55 -2.27
C ASN A 50 1.59 18.62 -1.14
N ARG A 51 1.02 17.49 -0.70
CA ARG A 51 0.12 17.43 0.48
C ARG A 51 0.92 17.74 1.73
N GLU A 52 2.11 17.16 1.85
CA GLU A 52 3.02 17.37 2.97
C GLU A 52 3.86 18.66 2.83
N GLY A 53 3.97 19.20 1.62
CA GLY A 53 4.72 20.42 1.32
C GLY A 53 6.25 20.22 1.38
N THR A 54 6.73 18.99 1.22
CA THR A 54 8.14 18.63 1.32
C THR A 54 8.53 17.54 0.33
N THR A 55 9.83 17.26 0.21
CA THR A 55 10.33 16.07 -0.46
C THR A 55 10.50 14.96 0.57
N VAL A 56 9.91 13.81 0.29
CA VAL A 56 9.96 12.62 1.15
C VAL A 56 10.92 11.59 0.56
N THR A 57 11.62 10.85 1.42
CA THR A 57 12.44 9.70 1.03
C THR A 57 11.56 8.47 0.95
N VAL A 58 11.62 7.80 -0.20
CA VAL A 58 10.82 6.63 -0.51
C VAL A 58 11.70 5.38 -0.52
N THR A 59 11.25 4.36 0.20
CA THR A 59 11.69 2.99 -0.05
C THR A 59 10.61 2.31 -0.89
N SER A 60 10.92 1.94 -2.13
CA SER A 60 9.98 1.21 -2.98
C SER A 60 10.13 -0.29 -2.81
N MET A 61 9.04 -1.03 -2.97
CA MET A 61 9.01 -2.47 -3.12
C MET A 61 8.31 -2.86 -4.42
N ASP A 62 9.05 -3.56 -5.28
CA ASP A 62 8.52 -4.19 -6.49
C ASP A 62 7.80 -5.49 -6.12
N ILE A 63 6.47 -5.45 -6.11
CA ILE A 63 5.63 -6.58 -5.73
C ILE A 63 5.72 -7.70 -6.77
N ASN A 64 5.89 -7.38 -8.06
CA ASN A 64 6.01 -8.40 -9.10
C ASN A 64 7.25 -9.28 -8.92
N LYS A 65 8.37 -8.73 -8.44
CA LYS A 65 9.56 -9.54 -8.12
C LYS A 65 9.28 -10.55 -7.00
N ILE A 66 8.53 -10.13 -5.97
CA ILE A 66 8.14 -11.01 -4.87
C ILE A 66 7.16 -12.07 -5.36
N THR A 67 6.12 -11.66 -6.09
CA THR A 67 5.16 -12.58 -6.71
C THR A 67 5.88 -13.62 -7.56
N SER A 68 6.83 -13.20 -8.40
CA SER A 68 7.60 -14.12 -9.26
C SER A 68 8.38 -15.16 -8.46
N ASP A 69 9.08 -14.75 -7.40
CA ASP A 69 9.87 -15.67 -6.57
C ASP A 69 9.00 -16.60 -5.72
N VAL A 70 7.86 -16.11 -5.21
CA VAL A 70 6.86 -16.93 -4.53
C VAL A 70 6.29 -17.99 -5.48
N MET A 71 5.85 -17.58 -6.67
CA MET A 71 5.25 -18.49 -7.65
C MET A 71 6.27 -19.47 -8.26
N ALA A 72 7.56 -19.11 -8.27
CA ALA A 72 8.66 -20.01 -8.62
C ALA A 72 9.09 -20.94 -7.46
N ASN A 73 8.33 -20.97 -6.36
CA ASN A 73 8.59 -21.79 -5.16
C ASN A 73 9.96 -21.52 -4.51
N LYS A 74 10.53 -20.31 -4.68
CA LYS A 74 11.78 -19.92 -4.00
C LYS A 74 11.55 -19.56 -2.53
N LEU A 75 10.31 -19.18 -2.20
CA LEU A 75 9.87 -18.83 -0.86
C LEU A 75 8.81 -19.83 -0.38
N PRO A 76 9.21 -21.07 -0.05
CA PRO A 76 8.27 -22.08 0.44
C PRO A 76 7.60 -21.60 1.73
N ASN A 77 6.32 -21.95 1.91
CA ASN A 77 5.51 -21.56 3.07
C ASN A 77 5.34 -20.03 3.22
N PHE A 78 5.44 -19.27 2.13
CA PHE A 78 5.09 -17.86 2.18
C PHE A 78 3.63 -17.68 2.60
N ASN A 79 3.44 -16.99 3.73
CA ASN A 79 2.15 -16.85 4.39
C ASN A 79 1.32 -15.67 3.87
N GLY A 80 1.70 -15.06 2.75
CA GLY A 80 0.98 -13.93 2.16
C GLY A 80 1.21 -12.59 2.87
N VAL A 81 2.05 -12.50 3.90
CA VAL A 81 2.23 -11.26 4.69
C VAL A 81 3.63 -10.68 4.53
N ILE A 82 3.69 -9.38 4.22
CA ILE A 82 4.91 -8.58 4.20
C ILE A 82 4.75 -7.41 5.17
N TYR A 83 5.66 -7.29 6.13
CA TYR A 83 5.72 -6.13 7.02
C TYR A 83 6.93 -5.26 6.68
N PHE A 84 6.73 -3.94 6.67
CA PHE A 84 7.78 -2.94 6.48
C PHE A 84 7.74 -1.93 7.63
N SER A 85 8.91 -1.52 8.11
CA SER A 85 9.03 -0.41 9.06
C SER A 85 10.32 0.35 8.80
N ASP A 86 10.21 1.67 8.71
CA ASP A 86 11.31 2.60 8.67
C ASP A 86 11.40 3.33 10.01
N GLN A 87 12.48 3.04 10.73
CA GLN A 87 12.73 3.50 12.09
C GLN A 87 13.73 4.67 12.14
N ARG A 88 14.09 5.22 10.97
CA ARG A 88 14.81 6.49 10.94
C ARG A 88 13.95 7.56 11.59
N ALA A 89 14.58 8.41 12.39
CA ALA A 89 13.88 9.49 13.06
C ALA A 89 13.34 10.45 12.00
N ASN A 90 12.02 10.61 11.92
CA ASN A 90 11.43 11.77 11.29
C ASN A 90 11.78 13.00 12.14
N GLN A 91 12.00 14.16 11.52
CA GLN A 91 12.12 15.43 12.25
C GLN A 91 10.92 15.60 13.19
N ASN A 92 11.18 15.97 14.45
CA ASN A 92 10.14 16.17 15.45
C ASN A 92 9.09 17.18 14.95
N GLY A 93 7.84 16.72 14.81
CA GLY A 93 6.68 17.57 14.50
C GLY A 93 6.56 18.03 13.03
N GLY A 94 7.24 17.38 12.08
CA GLY A 94 7.19 17.70 10.65
C GLY A 94 6.57 16.59 9.78
N ALA A 95 6.37 16.94 8.49
CA ALA A 95 5.98 16.05 7.40
C ALA A 95 6.77 14.71 7.40
N PRO A 96 6.20 13.61 6.86
CA PRO A 96 6.88 12.32 6.83
C PRO A 96 8.16 12.43 6.01
N GLU A 97 9.31 12.13 6.60
CA GLU A 97 10.57 12.11 5.87
C GLU A 97 10.79 10.77 5.17
N TYR A 98 10.13 9.71 5.67
CA TYR A 98 10.29 8.35 5.20
C TYR A 98 8.94 7.68 4.96
N CYS A 99 8.77 7.12 3.76
CA CYS A 99 7.57 6.41 3.36
C CYS A 99 7.91 5.13 2.60
N TRP A 100 6.94 4.23 2.57
CA TRP A 100 7.01 3.00 1.78
C TRP A 100 6.19 3.16 0.51
N ARG A 101 6.64 2.55 -0.59
CA ARG A 101 5.90 2.55 -1.85
C ARG A 101 5.79 1.17 -2.44
N LEU A 102 4.59 0.77 -2.82
CA LEU A 102 4.33 -0.45 -3.56
C LEU A 102 4.29 -0.10 -5.05
N LYS A 103 5.04 -0.82 -5.88
CA LYS A 103 5.01 -0.67 -7.34
C LYS A 103 4.92 -2.01 -8.03
N ASN A 104 4.51 -2.00 -9.30
CA ASN A 104 4.38 -3.20 -10.12
C ASN A 104 3.50 -4.27 -9.45
N ALA A 105 2.40 -3.84 -8.82
CA ALA A 105 1.55 -4.69 -7.98
C ALA A 105 0.30 -5.20 -8.70
N SER A 106 0.24 -5.09 -10.03
CA SER A 106 -0.91 -5.56 -10.81
C SER A 106 -1.13 -7.08 -10.61
N SER A 107 -0.08 -7.85 -10.34
CA SER A 107 -0.18 -9.28 -10.02
C SER A 107 0.36 -9.61 -8.63
N ILE A 108 -0.40 -10.41 -7.88
CA ILE A 108 -0.05 -10.92 -6.55
C ILE A 108 -0.16 -12.46 -6.53
N PRO A 109 0.44 -13.16 -5.55
CA PRO A 109 0.47 -14.62 -5.52
C PRO A 109 -0.93 -15.25 -5.63
N GLY A 110 -1.07 -16.24 -6.50
CA GLY A 110 -2.34 -16.91 -6.78
C GLY A 110 -3.22 -16.24 -7.84
N GLY A 111 -2.91 -15.01 -8.28
CA GLY A 111 -3.78 -14.25 -9.18
C GLY A 111 -3.77 -14.74 -10.63
N ALA A 112 -2.59 -15.03 -11.17
CA ALA A 112 -2.43 -15.47 -12.56
C ALA A 112 -2.41 -17.01 -12.73
N SER A 113 -2.13 -17.74 -11.66
CA SER A 113 -2.08 -19.20 -11.64
C SER A 113 -2.16 -19.74 -10.22
N THR A 114 -2.49 -21.03 -10.08
CA THR A 114 -2.50 -21.72 -8.79
C THR A 114 -1.11 -21.63 -8.13
N PRO A 115 -1.01 -21.23 -6.85
CA PRO A 115 0.28 -21.14 -6.17
C PRO A 115 0.89 -22.53 -5.91
N PRO A 116 2.22 -22.61 -5.71
CA PRO A 116 2.87 -23.84 -5.24
C PRO A 116 2.28 -24.35 -3.90
N ASN A 117 2.42 -25.65 -3.65
CA ASN A 117 1.94 -26.23 -2.40
C ASN A 117 2.56 -25.56 -1.17
N GLY A 118 1.74 -25.25 -0.16
CA GLY A 118 2.15 -24.57 1.07
C GLY A 118 2.23 -23.03 0.96
N VAL A 119 2.03 -22.44 -0.22
CA VAL A 119 1.99 -20.98 -0.40
C VAL A 119 0.55 -20.47 -0.29
N ALA A 120 0.32 -19.45 0.55
CA ALA A 120 -0.97 -18.78 0.62
C ALA A 120 -1.24 -17.93 -0.64
N THR A 121 -2.48 -17.91 -1.12
CA THR A 121 -2.90 -16.94 -2.13
C THR A 121 -3.13 -15.56 -1.49
N GLY A 122 -3.06 -14.52 -2.32
CA GLY A 122 -3.29 -13.16 -1.87
C GLY A 122 -2.06 -12.50 -1.25
N LEU A 123 -2.27 -11.28 -0.76
CA LEU A 123 -1.19 -10.47 -0.22
C LEU A 123 -1.71 -9.45 0.79
N THR A 124 -1.13 -9.47 1.99
CA THR A 124 -1.26 -8.40 2.96
C THR A 124 0.08 -7.70 3.14
N VAL A 125 0.07 -6.39 2.96
CA VAL A 125 1.18 -5.52 3.28
C VAL A 125 0.83 -4.67 4.49
N ALA A 126 1.73 -4.61 5.46
CA ALA A 126 1.53 -3.89 6.70
C ALA A 126 2.73 -3.01 7.03
N THR A 127 2.49 -1.80 7.52
CA THR A 127 3.55 -0.89 7.96
C THR A 127 3.04 0.14 8.96
N ASP A 128 3.96 0.68 9.76
CA ASP A 128 3.79 1.85 10.61
C ASP A 128 4.13 3.17 9.90
N ASN A 129 4.56 3.14 8.63
CA ASN A 129 4.86 4.32 7.82
C ASN A 129 3.74 4.64 6.82
N PRO A 130 3.69 5.86 6.25
CA PRO A 130 2.82 6.18 5.12
C PRO A 130 3.15 5.30 3.91
N VAL A 131 2.12 4.87 3.18
CA VAL A 131 2.26 4.05 1.96
C VAL A 131 1.77 4.79 0.73
N TYR A 132 2.59 4.76 -0.33
CA TYR A 132 2.16 5.08 -1.68
C TYR A 132 1.90 3.79 -2.47
N VAL A 133 0.78 3.69 -3.16
CA VAL A 133 0.52 2.59 -4.10
C VAL A 133 0.64 3.14 -5.51
N TRP A 134 1.64 2.69 -6.26
CA TRP A 134 1.90 3.14 -7.61
C TRP A 134 1.28 2.20 -8.64
N GLY A 135 0.25 2.72 -9.30
CA GLY A 135 -0.44 2.08 -10.41
C GLY A 135 -1.46 1.06 -9.94
N SER A 136 -1.90 0.23 -10.87
CA SER A 136 -2.92 -0.78 -10.62
C SER A 136 -2.41 -1.87 -9.69
N PHE A 137 -3.29 -2.31 -8.79
CA PHE A 137 -2.99 -3.28 -7.74
C PHE A 137 -3.98 -4.45 -7.81
N ASN A 138 -3.48 -5.67 -7.95
CA ASN A 138 -4.26 -6.92 -7.95
C ASN A 138 -5.33 -6.96 -9.07
N THR A 139 -4.94 -6.59 -10.29
CA THR A 139 -5.80 -6.47 -11.49
C THR A 139 -5.41 -7.43 -12.62
N GLY A 140 -4.21 -8.01 -12.59
CA GLY A 140 -3.63 -8.70 -13.73
C GLY A 140 -3.15 -7.73 -14.82
N THR A 141 -3.05 -8.23 -16.05
CA THR A 141 -2.58 -7.44 -17.20
C THR A 141 -3.76 -6.98 -18.03
N ASN A 142 -3.78 -5.70 -18.43
CA ASN A 142 -4.81 -5.11 -19.29
C ASN A 142 -6.24 -5.27 -18.74
N ALA A 143 -6.46 -4.90 -17.47
CA ALA A 143 -7.81 -4.85 -16.91
C ALA A 143 -8.69 -3.88 -17.73
N PRO A 144 -9.93 -4.26 -18.12
CA PRO A 144 -10.79 -3.38 -18.90
C PRO A 144 -11.08 -2.03 -18.24
N SER A 145 -11.13 -1.99 -16.91
CA SER A 145 -11.19 -0.78 -16.08
C SER A 145 -10.01 0.19 -16.26
N ASP A 146 -8.82 -0.31 -16.65
CA ASP A 146 -7.62 0.48 -16.89
C ASP A 146 -7.50 0.96 -18.36
N SER A 147 -8.45 0.61 -19.23
CA SER A 147 -8.45 1.00 -20.65
C SER A 147 -8.61 2.52 -20.81
N ASN A 148 -7.61 3.19 -21.39
CA ASN A 148 -7.66 4.65 -21.60
C ASN A 148 -8.67 5.10 -22.68
N SER A 149 -9.06 4.20 -23.59
CA SER A 149 -9.97 4.49 -24.70
C SER A 149 -11.42 4.16 -24.38
N ASN A 150 -11.66 3.08 -23.65
CA ASN A 150 -12.99 2.62 -23.28
C ASN A 150 -12.91 1.89 -21.92
N PRO A 151 -12.83 2.62 -20.80
CA PRO A 151 -12.78 2.01 -19.48
C PRO A 151 -14.11 1.33 -19.14
N ASP A 152 -14.04 0.06 -18.72
CA ASP A 152 -15.17 -0.64 -18.10
C ASP A 152 -14.88 -0.85 -16.60
N PRO A 153 -15.39 0.04 -15.73
CA PRO A 153 -15.13 -0.04 -14.30
C PRO A 153 -15.78 -1.26 -13.64
N THR A 154 -16.72 -1.95 -14.31
CA THR A 154 -17.34 -3.18 -13.79
C THR A 154 -16.47 -4.42 -13.96
N GLN A 155 -15.39 -4.31 -14.74
CA GLN A 155 -14.42 -5.37 -15.01
C GLN A 155 -13.02 -4.97 -14.49
N PRO A 156 -12.75 -5.21 -13.19
CA PRO A 156 -11.53 -4.75 -12.52
C PRO A 156 -10.30 -5.63 -12.76
N THR A 157 -10.42 -6.68 -13.58
CA THR A 157 -9.35 -7.65 -13.81
C THR A 157 -9.18 -7.99 -15.28
N GLY A 158 -7.93 -8.20 -15.69
CA GLY A 158 -7.58 -8.68 -17.02
C GLY A 158 -7.93 -10.15 -17.25
N SER A 159 -7.97 -10.54 -18.52
CA SER A 159 -8.24 -11.93 -18.91
C SER A 159 -7.19 -12.89 -18.33
N GLY A 160 -7.65 -14.03 -17.80
CA GLY A 160 -6.79 -15.05 -17.17
C GLY A 160 -6.33 -14.71 -15.76
N TYR A 161 -6.78 -13.59 -15.17
CA TYR A 161 -6.46 -13.20 -13.80
C TYR A 161 -7.67 -13.34 -12.88
N THR A 162 -7.47 -13.97 -11.73
CA THR A 162 -8.47 -14.04 -10.65
C THR A 162 -8.02 -13.13 -9.51
N ARG A 163 -8.82 -12.12 -9.18
CA ARG A 163 -8.57 -11.21 -8.05
C ARG A 163 -8.40 -12.02 -6.76
N GLN A 164 -7.29 -11.82 -6.06
CA GLN A 164 -6.99 -12.50 -4.80
C GLN A 164 -7.32 -11.64 -3.59
N PRO A 165 -7.58 -12.21 -2.41
CA PRO A 165 -7.81 -11.41 -1.21
C PRO A 165 -6.53 -10.65 -0.84
N ALA A 166 -6.65 -9.33 -0.70
CA ALA A 166 -5.50 -8.47 -0.43
C ALA A 166 -5.84 -7.36 0.56
N ALA A 167 -4.84 -6.95 1.35
CA ALA A 167 -4.97 -5.85 2.29
C ALA A 167 -3.73 -4.95 2.31
N ILE A 168 -3.96 -3.65 2.48
CA ILE A 168 -2.95 -2.62 2.71
C ILE A 168 -3.25 -1.97 4.07
N ILE A 169 -2.34 -2.14 5.02
CA ILE A 169 -2.47 -1.64 6.39
C ILE A 169 -1.30 -0.68 6.63
N ALA A 170 -1.57 0.61 6.81
CA ALA A 170 -0.52 1.62 6.87
C ALA A 170 -0.95 2.86 7.66
N ASP A 171 0.01 3.64 8.16
CA ASP A 171 -0.26 4.93 8.84
C ASP A 171 -1.20 5.84 8.02
N SER A 172 -0.94 5.91 6.71
CA SER A 172 -1.83 6.49 5.71
C SER A 172 -1.61 5.82 4.36
N VAL A 173 -2.57 5.91 3.45
CA VAL A 173 -2.46 5.36 2.09
C VAL A 173 -2.75 6.44 1.06
N THR A 174 -1.79 6.68 0.17
CA THR A 174 -1.93 7.55 -1.01
C THR A 174 -1.79 6.69 -2.26
N LEU A 175 -2.71 6.81 -3.22
CA LEU A 175 -2.59 6.07 -4.49
C LEU A 175 -2.05 7.02 -5.58
N LEU A 176 -1.18 6.48 -6.42
CA LEU A 176 -0.54 7.19 -7.53
C LEU A 176 -0.96 6.49 -8.82
N SER A 177 -1.41 7.24 -9.82
CA SER A 177 -1.91 6.66 -11.07
C SER A 177 -0.86 5.82 -11.81
N ASN A 178 -1.31 4.99 -12.75
CA ASN A 178 -0.45 4.20 -13.64
C ASN A 178 0.61 5.04 -14.38
N ASN A 179 0.31 6.29 -14.73
CA ASN A 179 1.24 7.20 -15.41
C ASN A 179 2.05 8.09 -14.46
N TRP A 180 2.04 7.80 -13.15
CA TRP A 180 2.90 8.51 -12.21
C TRP A 180 4.37 8.40 -12.59
N THR A 181 5.13 9.46 -12.37
CA THR A 181 6.59 9.48 -12.50
C THR A 181 7.20 10.40 -11.45
N ASP A 182 8.24 9.93 -10.76
CA ASP A 182 8.87 10.68 -9.67
C ASP A 182 9.45 12.01 -10.14
N GLY A 183 10.04 12.05 -11.34
CA GLY A 183 10.60 13.26 -11.94
C GLY A 183 9.56 14.35 -12.25
N ASN A 184 8.26 14.04 -12.19
CA ASN A 184 7.19 15.02 -12.34
C ASN A 184 6.53 15.40 -11.01
N SER A 185 6.91 14.79 -9.88
CA SER A 185 6.28 15.02 -8.57
C SER A 185 6.31 16.47 -8.09
N SER A 186 7.37 17.22 -8.43
CA SER A 186 7.52 18.65 -8.13
C SER A 186 6.88 19.58 -9.16
N LYS A 187 6.41 19.05 -10.30
CA LYS A 187 5.89 19.86 -11.41
C LYS A 187 4.40 20.20 -11.21
N ALA A 188 3.92 21.14 -12.03
CA ALA A 188 2.50 21.48 -12.10
C ALA A 188 1.63 20.26 -12.44
N LEU A 189 0.36 20.28 -12.03
CA LEU A 189 -0.62 19.22 -12.34
C LEU A 189 -0.74 18.93 -13.85
N SER A 190 -0.56 19.93 -14.71
CA SER A 190 -0.54 19.77 -16.17
C SER A 190 0.60 18.88 -16.69
N SER A 191 1.68 18.72 -15.93
CA SER A 191 2.80 17.81 -16.23
C SER A 191 2.64 16.43 -15.57
N ARG A 192 1.53 16.22 -14.84
CA ARG A 192 1.21 14.99 -14.10
C ARG A 192 -0.11 14.41 -14.58
N SER A 193 -0.25 14.25 -15.90
CA SER A 193 -1.45 13.67 -16.49
C SER A 193 -1.59 12.21 -16.08
N ALA A 194 -2.66 11.89 -15.35
CA ALA A 194 -2.95 10.54 -14.94
C ALA A 194 -3.55 9.68 -16.06
N THR A 195 -3.58 8.37 -15.82
CA THR A 195 -4.27 7.37 -16.63
C THR A 195 -5.19 6.53 -15.75
N ASN A 196 -6.14 5.82 -16.38
CA ASN A 196 -7.07 4.96 -15.66
C ASN A 196 -6.29 3.95 -14.80
N THR A 197 -6.71 3.81 -13.54
CA THR A 197 -6.00 3.03 -12.53
C THR A 197 -7.01 2.30 -11.65
N THR A 198 -6.72 1.03 -11.36
CA THR A 198 -7.62 0.16 -10.60
C THR A 198 -6.91 -0.45 -9.40
N VAL A 199 -7.50 -0.32 -8.22
CA VAL A 199 -6.97 -0.89 -6.97
C VAL A 199 -7.97 -1.87 -6.37
N ASN A 200 -7.52 -3.12 -6.23
CA ASN A 200 -8.29 -4.23 -5.70
C ASN A 200 -7.71 -4.68 -4.34
N ALA A 201 -8.10 -4.03 -3.24
CA ALA A 201 -7.59 -4.34 -1.91
C ALA A 201 -8.49 -3.80 -0.78
N ALA A 202 -8.50 -4.49 0.36
CA ALA A 202 -8.94 -3.88 1.62
C ALA A 202 -7.90 -2.85 2.08
N ILE A 203 -8.34 -1.72 2.62
CA ILE A 203 -7.46 -0.65 3.09
C ILE A 203 -7.80 -0.34 4.55
N VAL A 204 -6.80 -0.43 5.41
CA VAL A 204 -6.85 0.06 6.79
C VAL A 204 -5.81 1.17 6.90
N ALA A 205 -6.26 2.40 7.05
CA ALA A 205 -5.39 3.56 7.03
C ALA A 205 -5.89 4.64 7.99
N GLY A 206 -4.98 5.46 8.49
CA GLY A 206 -5.34 6.68 9.20
C GLY A 206 -5.44 7.88 8.28
N ASP A 207 -6.03 8.96 8.80
CA ASP A 207 -6.11 10.24 8.11
C ASP A 207 -5.79 11.42 9.03
N VAL A 208 -5.63 12.61 8.44
CA VAL A 208 -5.50 13.87 9.19
C VAL A 208 -6.87 14.31 9.70
N PRO A 209 -7.03 14.79 10.95
CA PRO A 209 -8.34 15.22 11.47
C PRO A 209 -8.97 16.38 10.69
N SER A 210 -10.28 16.29 10.44
CA SER A 210 -11.06 17.37 9.82
C SER A 210 -11.32 18.51 10.81
N GLY A 211 -11.39 19.74 10.32
CA GLY A 211 -11.97 20.86 11.07
C GLY A 211 -11.12 21.43 12.21
N THR A 212 -9.87 21.00 12.41
CA THR A 212 -8.93 21.71 13.29
C THR A 212 -8.52 23.06 12.70
N SER A 213 -7.97 23.95 13.54
CA SER A 213 -7.58 25.35 13.25
C SER A 213 -7.20 25.60 11.78
N ASN A 214 -8.08 26.31 11.05
CA ASN A 214 -8.03 26.67 9.61
C ASN A 214 -8.79 25.77 8.62
N GLY A 215 -9.69 24.89 9.08
CA GLY A 215 -10.60 24.17 8.17
C GLY A 215 -9.91 23.04 7.41
N ASN A 216 -9.04 22.29 8.09
CA ASN A 216 -8.34 21.16 7.52
C ASN A 216 -9.32 20.18 6.86
N TYR A 217 -9.04 19.86 5.60
CA TYR A 217 -9.71 18.81 4.86
C TYR A 217 -8.94 17.50 5.07
N SER A 218 -9.61 16.51 5.67
CA SER A 218 -9.08 15.15 5.83
C SER A 218 -8.85 14.46 4.51
N GLY A 219 -9.49 14.91 3.43
CA GLY A 219 -9.55 14.06 2.25
C GLY A 219 -10.58 12.95 2.43
N GLY A 220 -10.36 11.85 1.71
CA GLY A 220 -11.31 10.77 1.61
C GLY A 220 -10.94 9.80 0.50
N ALA A 221 -11.92 9.12 -0.08
CA ALA A 221 -11.68 8.15 -1.15
C ALA A 221 -11.30 8.82 -2.49
N GLU A 222 -11.48 10.14 -2.57
CA GLU A 222 -11.42 10.97 -3.78
C GLU A 222 -10.04 11.55 -4.14
N ASN A 223 -9.01 11.25 -3.36
CA ASN A 223 -7.72 11.98 -3.39
C ASN A 223 -6.76 11.55 -4.51
N LEU A 224 -7.27 11.16 -5.67
CA LEU A 224 -6.47 10.68 -6.79
C LEU A 224 -6.52 11.62 -7.98
N SER A 225 -5.37 11.81 -8.61
CA SER A 225 -5.25 12.66 -9.78
C SER A 225 -5.96 12.05 -10.99
N GLY A 226 -7.01 12.69 -11.52
CA GLY A 226 -7.57 12.62 -12.88
C GLY A 226 -7.97 11.26 -13.46
N LYS A 227 -8.71 11.30 -14.59
CA LYS A 227 -9.21 10.12 -15.33
C LYS A 227 -10.07 9.19 -14.46
N HIS A 228 -10.28 7.93 -14.84
CA HIS A 228 -11.10 7.00 -14.06
C HIS A 228 -10.25 6.33 -12.98
N PHE A 229 -10.73 6.37 -11.74
CA PHE A 229 -10.22 5.51 -10.69
C PHE A 229 -11.28 4.46 -10.36
N THR A 230 -10.88 3.19 -10.39
CA THR A 230 -11.75 2.07 -10.02
C THR A 230 -11.21 1.42 -8.74
N TYR A 231 -12.06 1.25 -7.75
CA TYR A 231 -11.71 0.59 -6.49
C TYR A 231 -12.67 -0.55 -6.21
N TYR A 232 -12.13 -1.76 -6.04
CA TYR A 232 -12.84 -2.88 -5.45
C TYR A 232 -12.22 -3.19 -4.10
N GLY A 233 -12.99 -3.00 -3.03
CA GLY A 233 -12.49 -3.35 -1.71
C GLY A 233 -13.40 -2.94 -0.58
N SER A 234 -12.78 -2.76 0.58
CA SER A 234 -13.37 -2.19 1.78
C SER A 234 -12.32 -1.32 2.46
N ARG A 235 -12.68 -0.08 2.81
CA ARG A 235 -11.80 0.86 3.50
C ARG A 235 -12.32 1.09 4.91
N VAL A 236 -11.42 1.08 5.89
CA VAL A 236 -11.73 1.46 7.26
C VAL A 236 -10.68 2.44 7.76
N GLU A 237 -11.14 3.56 8.31
CA GLU A 237 -10.33 4.49 9.09
C GLU A 237 -10.56 4.21 10.57
N ILE A 238 -9.50 3.85 11.29
CA ILE A 238 -9.57 3.47 12.72
C ILE A 238 -8.63 4.26 13.62
N TYR A 239 -7.85 5.19 13.07
CA TYR A 239 -6.93 6.07 13.81
C TYR A 239 -6.60 7.32 13.00
N HIS A 240 -6.06 8.34 13.66
CA HIS A 240 -5.42 9.47 12.98
C HIS A 240 -4.01 9.08 12.56
N SER A 241 -3.60 9.50 11.35
CA SER A 241 -2.22 9.36 10.91
C SER A 241 -1.29 10.16 11.84
N ARG A 242 -0.15 9.57 12.19
CA ARG A 242 0.89 10.18 13.03
C ARG A 242 2.06 10.72 12.20
N LEU A 243 2.19 10.27 10.96
CA LEU A 243 3.32 10.62 10.09
C LEU A 243 2.86 11.49 8.91
N ALA A 244 1.91 11.03 8.11
CA ALA A 244 1.35 11.83 7.01
C ALA A 244 0.23 12.76 7.51
N THR A 245 0.63 13.92 8.03
CA THR A 245 -0.26 14.86 8.71
C THR A 245 -0.62 16.08 7.86
N GLY A 246 -0.16 16.14 6.61
CA GLY A 246 -0.51 17.19 5.67
C GLY A 246 -2.01 17.21 5.34
N ALA A 247 -2.63 18.39 5.42
CA ALA A 247 -4.00 18.59 4.98
C ALA A 247 -4.15 18.44 3.45
N TRP A 248 -5.27 17.85 3.04
CA TRP A 248 -5.66 17.78 1.63
C TRP A 248 -6.28 19.10 1.14
N GLY A 249 -6.63 19.18 -0.15
CA GLY A 249 -7.27 20.36 -0.74
C GLY A 249 -6.32 21.53 -1.04
N LYS A 250 -5.01 21.38 -0.80
CA LYS A 250 -4.00 22.36 -1.18
C LYS A 250 -3.83 22.42 -2.70
N ALA A 251 -3.39 23.58 -3.19
CA ALA A 251 -3.04 23.75 -4.59
C ALA A 251 -1.94 22.76 -5.00
N ASN A 252 -1.99 22.31 -6.26
CA ASN A 252 -0.98 21.44 -6.85
C ASN A 252 -0.83 20.06 -6.18
N VAL A 253 -1.81 19.58 -5.40
CA VAL A 253 -1.78 18.21 -4.84
C VAL A 253 -2.29 17.21 -5.87
N TYR A 254 -3.56 17.35 -6.28
CA TYR A 254 -4.24 16.46 -7.24
C TYR A 254 -5.33 17.22 -8.03
N ASN A 255 -5.87 16.57 -9.06
CA ASN A 255 -7.15 16.91 -9.68
C ASN A 255 -8.09 15.74 -9.41
N PRO A 256 -9.35 15.90 -8.99
CA PRO A 256 -10.21 14.76 -8.70
C PRO A 256 -10.40 13.84 -9.92
N ALA A 257 -10.55 12.54 -9.66
CA ALA A 257 -10.82 11.51 -10.66
C ALA A 257 -12.34 11.30 -10.85
N THR A 258 -12.72 10.65 -11.95
CA THR A 258 -14.04 10.00 -12.04
C THR A 258 -13.96 8.69 -11.26
N GLU A 259 -14.57 8.66 -10.09
CA GLU A 259 -14.44 7.54 -9.15
C GLU A 259 -15.51 6.47 -9.33
N HIS A 260 -15.09 5.21 -9.26
CA HIS A 260 -15.95 4.03 -9.30
C HIS A 260 -15.63 3.13 -8.11
N PHE A 261 -16.46 3.18 -7.07
CA PHE A 261 -16.31 2.38 -5.87
C PHE A 261 -17.22 1.16 -5.88
N TYR A 262 -16.64 -0.01 -5.71
CA TYR A 262 -17.34 -1.28 -5.61
C TYR A 262 -16.90 -2.04 -4.36
N TYR A 263 -17.84 -2.76 -3.76
CA TYR A 263 -17.51 -3.74 -2.73
C TYR A 263 -16.88 -4.98 -3.37
N ASP A 264 -15.74 -5.42 -2.85
CA ASP A 264 -15.16 -6.69 -3.26
C ASP A 264 -15.88 -7.86 -2.58
N THR A 265 -16.75 -8.54 -3.34
CA THR A 265 -17.50 -9.71 -2.87
C THR A 265 -16.61 -10.88 -2.42
N ASN A 266 -15.34 -10.92 -2.82
CA ASN A 266 -14.39 -11.95 -2.36
C ASN A 266 -14.21 -11.93 -0.83
N PHE A 267 -14.39 -10.77 -0.19
CA PHE A 267 -14.27 -10.64 1.26
C PHE A 267 -15.41 -11.28 2.05
N GLN A 268 -16.48 -11.75 1.40
CA GLN A 268 -17.55 -12.49 2.07
C GLN A 268 -17.12 -13.92 2.46
N SER A 269 -16.15 -14.49 1.75
CA SER A 269 -15.72 -15.88 1.91
C SER A 269 -14.23 -16.05 2.11
N ASN A 270 -13.42 -15.04 1.77
CA ASN A 270 -11.97 -15.09 1.87
C ASN A 270 -11.43 -13.85 2.57
N SER A 271 -10.68 -14.04 3.65
CA SER A 271 -9.95 -12.96 4.31
C SER A 271 -8.59 -12.74 3.63
N PRO A 272 -8.09 -11.49 3.54
CA PRO A 272 -6.70 -11.23 3.21
C PRO A 272 -5.74 -12.02 4.12
N PRO A 273 -4.55 -12.43 3.63
CA PRO A 273 -3.61 -13.20 4.44
C PRO A 273 -3.22 -12.52 5.75
N GLY A 274 -3.02 -13.33 6.79
CA GLY A 274 -2.77 -12.86 8.15
C GLY A 274 -4.06 -12.68 8.96
N ASN A 275 -3.92 -12.19 10.20
CA ASN A 275 -5.04 -11.94 11.09
C ASN A 275 -5.08 -10.44 11.42
N LEU A 276 -6.16 -9.76 11.04
CA LEU A 276 -6.48 -8.45 11.58
C LEU A 276 -7.31 -8.67 12.84
N VAL A 277 -6.74 -8.36 14.01
CA VAL A 277 -7.45 -8.43 15.28
C VAL A 277 -7.71 -7.01 15.75
N LEU A 278 -8.98 -6.59 15.73
CA LEU A 278 -9.40 -5.36 16.39
C LEU A 278 -9.66 -5.69 17.87
N ALA A 279 -8.79 -5.22 18.76
CA ALA A 279 -9.05 -5.25 20.19
C ALA A 279 -9.79 -3.97 20.58
N SER A 280 -11.11 -4.02 20.69
CA SER A 280 -11.90 -2.93 21.27
C SER A 280 -11.90 -3.04 22.80
N TYR A 281 -11.38 -2.03 23.49
CA TYR A 281 -11.54 -1.92 24.93
C TYR A 281 -12.76 -1.06 25.22
N LEU A 282 -13.83 -1.68 25.73
CA LEU A 282 -14.95 -0.95 26.32
C LEU A 282 -14.51 -0.39 27.67
N GLN A 283 -14.04 0.87 27.68
CA GLN A 283 -13.97 1.60 28.93
C GLN A 283 -15.40 1.94 29.36
N GLN A 284 -16.00 1.09 30.20
CA GLN A 284 -17.27 1.40 30.84
C GLN A 284 -17.11 2.67 31.70
N GLN A 285 -17.40 3.84 31.14
CA GLN A 285 -17.71 4.99 31.96
C GLN A 285 -19.09 4.73 32.57
N ARG A 286 -19.09 4.52 33.90
CA ARG A 286 -20.31 4.43 34.69
C ARG A 286 -21.08 5.74 34.54
N TRP A 287 -22.20 5.70 33.84
CA TRP A 287 -23.23 6.72 33.97
C TRP A 287 -23.86 6.55 35.35
N TYR A 288 -23.87 7.60 36.17
CA TYR A 288 -24.75 7.70 37.32
C TYR A 288 -25.74 8.83 37.09
N LEU A 289 -26.99 8.58 37.45
CA LEU A 289 -28.02 9.61 37.46
C LEU A 289 -27.72 10.56 38.64
N VAL A 290 -27.60 11.85 38.35
CA VAL A 290 -27.70 12.87 39.39
C VAL A 290 -29.19 13.14 39.57
N TYR A 291 -29.74 12.77 40.72
CA TYR A 291 -31.07 13.20 41.16
C TYR A 291 -30.97 14.56 41.85
#